data_AF-A0A3D3T3W9-F1
#
_entry.id   AF-A0A3D3T3W9-F1
#
_cell.length_a   1.000
_cell.length_b   1.000
_cell.length_c   1.000
_cell.angle_alpha   90.00
_cell.angle_beta   90.00
_cell.angle_gamma   90.00
#
_symmetry.space_group_name_H-M   'P 1'
#
loop_
_entity.id
_entity.type
_entity.pdbx_description
1 polymer ?
#
loop_
_entity_poly.entity_id
_entity_poly.type
_entity_poly.pdbx_seq_one_letter_code
_entity_poly.pdbx_strand_id
1 'polypeptide(L)'
;INFFYQHALRSNPMLGVRVVVELNFMPTGYLEDIEIKSADEGLERLAIRILPLLRTVRIKPQEASQKIEYKLSFSRARSKPYSS
;
A
#
# COMPACT_ATOMS: atom_id res chain seq x y z
N ILE A 1 -5.53 -5.95 12.51
CA ILE A 1 -4.49 -6.61 11.67
C ILE A 1 -4.55 -8.09 12.00
N ASN A 2 -4.61 -8.96 10.99
CA ASN A 2 -4.93 -10.39 11.12
C ASN A 2 -3.87 -11.12 12.00
N PHE A 3 -4.28 -12.06 12.85
CA PHE A 3 -3.41 -12.69 13.85
C PHE A 3 -2.24 -13.49 13.21
N PHE A 4 -2.49 -14.10 12.06
CA PHE A 4 -1.49 -14.79 11.23
C PHE A 4 -0.34 -13.86 10.80
N TYR A 5 -0.65 -12.59 10.54
CA TYR A 5 0.30 -11.58 10.07
C TYR A 5 1.34 -11.17 11.11
N GLN A 6 0.90 -11.07 12.36
CA GLN A 6 1.79 -10.72 13.46
C GLN A 6 2.79 -11.84 13.75
N HIS A 7 2.42 -13.09 13.49
CA HIS A 7 3.31 -14.24 13.70
C HIS A 7 4.38 -14.32 12.60
N ALA A 8 4.02 -14.13 11.33
CA ALA A 8 4.98 -14.11 10.22
C ALA A 8 5.99 -12.94 10.33
N LEU A 9 5.51 -11.75 10.69
CA LEU A 9 6.36 -10.57 10.95
C LEU A 9 7.23 -10.69 12.21
N ARG A 10 6.84 -11.55 13.17
CA ARG A 10 7.66 -11.87 14.36
C ARG A 10 8.80 -12.81 14.02
N SER A 11 8.56 -13.80 13.16
CA SER A 11 9.57 -14.79 12.77
C SER A 11 10.59 -14.24 11.75
N ASN A 12 10.20 -13.28 10.91
CA ASN A 12 11.11 -12.64 9.94
C ASN A 12 10.91 -11.10 9.91
N PRO A 13 11.58 -10.36 10.82
CA PRO A 13 11.42 -8.90 10.93
C PRO A 13 12.02 -8.10 9.76
N MET A 14 12.74 -8.76 8.83
CA MET A 14 13.31 -8.17 7.62
C MET A 14 12.47 -8.38 6.35
N LEU A 15 11.32 -9.06 6.42
CA LEU A 15 10.36 -9.02 5.31
C LEU A 15 9.79 -7.60 5.23
N GLY A 16 10.47 -6.75 4.45
CA GLY A 16 9.92 -5.50 3.96
C GLY A 16 8.76 -5.86 3.06
N VAL A 17 7.58 -5.78 3.62
CA VAL A 17 6.33 -6.24 3.03
C VAL A 17 5.96 -5.28 1.90
N ARG A 18 5.85 -5.78 0.65
CA ARG A 18 5.59 -4.96 -0.54
C ARG A 18 4.24 -5.27 -1.19
N VAL A 19 3.53 -4.20 -1.53
CA VAL A 19 2.36 -4.24 -2.41
C VAL A 19 2.61 -3.27 -3.55
N VAL A 20 2.45 -3.72 -4.79
CA VAL A 20 2.53 -2.88 -5.99
C VAL A 20 1.11 -2.63 -6.49
N VAL A 21 0.75 -1.36 -6.57
CA VAL A 21 -0.54 -0.91 -7.09
C VAL A 21 -0.34 -0.04 -8.32
N GLU A 22 -1.22 -0.16 -9.30
CA GLU A 22 -1.34 0.77 -10.41
C GLU A 22 -2.48 1.74 -10.11
N LEU A 23 -2.17 3.04 -10.19
CA LEU A 23 -3.09 4.14 -9.96
C LEU A 23 -3.39 4.79 -11.31
N ASN A 24 -4.66 4.78 -11.71
CA ASN A 24 -5.12 5.42 -12.93
C ASN A 24 -5.76 6.75 -12.59
N PHE A 25 -5.18 7.85 -13.06
CA PHE A 25 -5.66 9.20 -12.81
C PHE A 25 -6.31 9.79 -14.05
N MET A 26 -7.43 10.47 -13.84
CA MET A 26 -8.08 11.34 -14.83
C MET A 26 -7.24 12.60 -15.08
N PRO A 27 -7.44 13.29 -16.23
CA PRO A 27 -6.81 14.58 -16.51
C PRO A 27 -7.10 15.65 -15.44
N THR A 28 -8.22 15.53 -14.73
CA THR A 28 -8.58 16.43 -13.61
C THR A 28 -7.72 16.22 -12.36
N GLY A 29 -6.85 15.22 -12.34
CA GLY A 29 -6.00 14.86 -11.21
C GLY A 29 -6.68 13.97 -10.15
N TYR A 30 -7.93 13.59 -10.39
CA TYR A 30 -8.66 12.62 -9.57
C TYR A 30 -8.30 11.19 -9.97
N LEU A 31 -8.29 10.30 -8.98
CA LEU A 31 -8.08 8.88 -9.19
C LEU A 31 -9.37 8.25 -9.75
N GLU A 32 -9.25 7.61 -10.90
CA GLU A 32 -10.31 6.89 -11.59
C GLU A 32 -10.39 5.44 -11.11
N ASP A 33 -9.24 4.77 -11.08
CA ASP A 33 -9.17 3.34 -10.78
C ASP A 33 -7.88 2.95 -10.07
N ILE A 34 -7.92 1.80 -9.39
CA ILE A 34 -6.81 1.23 -8.63
C ILE A 34 -6.75 -0.27 -8.89
N GLU A 35 -5.61 -0.75 -9.36
CA GLU A 35 -5.37 -2.17 -9.58
C GLU A 35 -4.21 -2.66 -8.72
N ILE A 36 -4.35 -3.83 -8.09
CA ILE A 36 -3.23 -4.49 -7.39
C ILE A 36 -2.48 -5.32 -8.42
N LYS A 37 -1.26 -4.93 -8.76
CA LYS A 37 -0.42 -5.67 -9.71
C LYS A 37 0.30 -6.83 -9.05
N SER A 38 0.77 -6.64 -7.82
CA SER A 38 1.37 -7.72 -7.03
C SER A 38 1.31 -7.42 -5.54
N ALA A 39 1.28 -8.47 -4.74
CA ALA A 39 1.38 -8.41 -3.29
C ALA A 39 2.17 -9.61 -2.80
N ASP A 40 3.06 -9.42 -1.83
CA ASP A 40 3.76 -10.54 -1.20
C ASP A 40 2.76 -11.49 -0.52
N GLU A 41 3.16 -12.76 -0.34
CA GLU A 41 2.30 -13.80 0.20
C GLU A 41 1.66 -13.40 1.55
N GLY A 42 0.34 -13.63 1.64
CA GLY A 42 -0.49 -13.23 2.77
C GLY A 42 -1.05 -11.81 2.69
N LEU A 43 -0.48 -10.91 1.87
CA LEU A 43 -0.85 -9.49 1.92
C LEU A 43 -2.12 -9.15 1.17
N GLU A 44 -2.66 -10.09 0.42
CA GLU A 44 -3.86 -9.90 -0.39
C GLU A 44 -4.97 -9.20 0.40
N ARG A 45 -5.20 -9.62 1.66
CA ARG A 45 -6.20 -8.98 2.53
C ARG A 45 -5.82 -7.58 2.99
N LEU A 46 -4.54 -7.30 3.20
CA LEU A 46 -4.08 -5.94 3.52
C LEU A 46 -4.20 -5.04 2.29
N ALA A 47 -3.75 -5.53 1.13
CA ALA A 47 -3.81 -4.85 -0.16
C ALA A 47 -5.25 -4.44 -0.50
N ILE A 48 -6.24 -5.33 -0.31
CA ILE A 48 -7.66 -4.99 -0.49
C ILE A 48 -8.13 -3.91 0.50
N ARG A 49 -7.70 -3.98 1.77
CA ARG A 49 -8.12 -3.04 2.81
C ARG A 49 -7.57 -1.62 2.63
N ILE A 50 -6.45 -1.46 1.95
CA ILE A 50 -5.84 -0.15 1.72
C ILE A 50 -6.41 0.56 0.48
N LEU A 51 -7.06 -0.15 -0.45
CA LEU A 51 -7.63 0.46 -1.67
C LEU A 51 -8.53 1.68 -1.38
N PRO A 52 -9.43 1.66 -0.38
CA PRO A 52 -10.25 2.82 -0.06
C PRO A 52 -9.43 4.03 0.41
N LEU A 53 -8.29 3.82 1.07
CA LEU A 53 -7.41 4.90 1.53
C LEU A 53 -6.67 5.55 0.35
N LEU A 54 -6.31 4.76 -0.66
CA LEU A 54 -5.64 5.26 -1.84
C LEU A 54 -6.55 6.14 -2.71
N ARG A 55 -7.88 6.02 -2.60
CA ARG A 55 -8.85 6.88 -3.31
C ARG A 55 -8.76 8.36 -2.94
N THR A 56 -8.15 8.71 -1.81
CA THR A 56 -7.96 10.11 -1.44
C THR A 56 -6.73 10.73 -2.10
N VAL A 57 -5.88 9.93 -2.74
CA VAL A 57 -4.70 10.42 -3.46
C VAL A 57 -5.16 11.22 -4.67
N ARG A 58 -4.57 12.39 -4.83
CA ARG A 58 -4.78 13.28 -5.98
C ARG A 58 -3.45 13.75 -6.51
N ILE A 59 -3.38 13.96 -7.81
CA ILE A 59 -2.25 14.59 -8.47
C ILE A 59 -2.69 15.94 -9.03
N LYS A 60 -1.72 16.74 -9.49
CA LYS A 60 -2.04 17.95 -10.24
C LYS A 60 -2.79 17.56 -11.52
N PRO A 61 -3.76 18.35 -11.97
CA PRO A 61 -4.37 18.16 -13.28
C PRO A 61 -3.31 18.10 -14.38
N GLN A 62 -3.51 17.21 -15.35
CA GLN A 62 -2.61 16.93 -16.47
C GLN A 62 -3.43 17.06 -17.77
N GLU A 63 -2.75 17.17 -18.91
CA GLU A 63 -3.41 17.23 -20.22
C GLU A 63 -4.06 15.90 -20.64
N ALA A 64 -3.60 14.78 -20.08
CA ALA A 64 -4.08 13.44 -20.39
C ALA A 64 -4.17 12.57 -19.12
N SER A 65 -4.89 11.46 -19.21
CA SER A 65 -4.93 10.46 -18.15
C SER A 65 -3.54 9.89 -17.90
N GLN A 66 -3.21 9.64 -16.62
CA GLN A 66 -1.89 9.18 -16.21
C GLN A 66 -2.00 7.87 -15.43
N LYS A 67 -1.17 6.90 -15.81
CA LYS A 67 -0.99 5.66 -15.04
C LYS A 67 0.30 5.72 -14.24
N ILE A 68 0.22 5.41 -12.95
CA ILE A 68 1.37 5.43 -12.05
C ILE A 68 1.45 4.10 -11.30
N GLU A 69 2.55 3.37 -11.48
CA GLU A 69 2.88 2.24 -10.61
C GLU A 69 3.46 2.77 -9.29
N TYR A 70 2.85 2.36 -8.18
CA TYR A 70 3.26 2.78 -6.85
C TYR A 70 3.58 1.58 -5.95
N LYS A 71 4.75 1.63 -5.31
CA LYS A 71 5.27 0.55 -4.46
C LYS A 71 5.07 0.91 -3.00
N LEU A 72 4.12 0.24 -2.36
CA LEU A 72 3.84 0.39 -0.94
C LEU A 72 4.73 -0.55 -0.14
N SER A 73 5.59 0.04 0.70
CA SER A 73 6.46 -0.70 1.60
C SER A 73 5.95 -0.58 3.03
N PHE A 74 5.59 -1.71 3.63
CA PHE A 74 5.20 -1.79 5.03
C PHE A 74 6.41 -2.28 5.83
N SER A 75 6.88 -1.43 6.73
CA SER A 75 7.89 -1.80 7.72
C SER A 75 7.26 -1.79 9.10
N ARG A 76 7.77 -2.66 9.98
CA ARG A 76 7.36 -2.66 11.38
C ARG A 76 7.82 -1.33 11.99
N ALA A 77 6.89 -0.50 12.43
CA ALA A 77 7.24 0.69 13.19
C ALA A 77 8.10 0.26 14.39
N ARG A 78 9.32 0.80 14.52
CA ARG A 78 10.08 0.68 15.77
C ARG A 78 9.27 1.41 16.82
N SER A 79 8.48 0.67 17.60
CA SER A 79 8.00 1.16 18.89
C SER A 79 9.24 1.57 19.68
N LYS A 80 9.41 2.87 19.94
CA LYS A 80 10.41 3.34 20.90
C LYS A 80 10.18 2.53 22.19
N PRO A 81 11.23 2.00 22.83
CA PRO A 81 11.05 1.41 24.14
C PRO A 81 10.44 2.50 25.03
N TYR A 82 9.29 2.22 25.63
CA TYR A 82 8.81 3.01 26.75
C TYR A 82 9.85 2.81 27.85
N SER A 83 10.73 3.80 28.04
CA SER A 83 11.56 3.88 29.23
C SER A 83 10.60 4.07 30.41
N SER A 84 10.49 3.04 31.25
CA SER A 84 9.91 3.17 32.59
C SER A 84 10.91 3.81 33.55
#